data_AF-A0A1V5R9Z7-F1
#
_entry.id   AF-A0A1V5R9Z7-F1
#
_cell.length_a   1.000
_cell.length_b   1.000
_cell.length_c   1.000
_cell.angle_alpha   90.00
_cell.angle_beta   90.00
_cell.angle_gamma   90.00
#
_symmetry.space_group_name_H-M   'P 1'
#
loop_
_entity.id
_entity.type
_entity.pdbx_description
1 polymer ?
#
loop_
_entity_poly.entity_id
_entity_poly.type
_entity_poly.pdbx_seq_one_letter_code
_entity_poly.pdbx_strand_id
1 'polypeptide(L)' 'MVEFKRKKGESFESFLRRFNKALIQSRKLNEVRQRQWQKKSKNKNQQKKYALVSKQMREKKEYLRKTGKLKEETKNRW' A
#
# COMPACT_ATOMS: atom_id res chain seq x y z
N MET A 1 -12.48 9.25 -12.41
CA MET A 1 -13.49 8.31 -11.84
C MET A 1 -13.04 6.88 -12.18
N VAL A 2 -13.35 5.84 -11.38
CA VAL A 2 -13.12 4.46 -11.86
C VAL A 2 -14.50 3.86 -12.10
N GLU A 3 -14.92 3.81 -13.35
CA GLU A 3 -16.22 3.25 -13.72
C GLU A 3 -16.08 1.74 -13.91
N PHE A 4 -16.80 0.97 -13.11
CA PHE A 4 -16.85 -0.49 -13.23
C PHE A 4 -18.23 -0.93 -13.64
N LYS A 5 -18.32 -1.47 -14.86
CA LYS A 5 -19.50 -2.16 -15.35
C LYS A 5 -19.25 -3.67 -15.33
N ARG A 6 -20.30 -4.43 -15.00
CA ARG A 6 -20.29 -5.89 -15.08
C ARG A 6 -20.21 -6.30 -16.54
N LYS A 7 -19.34 -7.27 -16.86
CA LYS A 7 -19.27 -7.82 -18.22
C LYS A 7 -20.41 -8.83 -18.43
N LYS A 8 -20.96 -8.90 -19.64
CA LYS A 8 -21.99 -9.90 -19.99
C LYS A 8 -21.36 -11.30 -19.87
N GLY A 9 -21.99 -12.19 -19.11
CA GLY A 9 -21.47 -13.54 -18.82
C GLY A 9 -20.51 -13.64 -17.62
N GLU A 10 -20.20 -12.54 -16.92
CA GLU A 10 -19.35 -12.57 -15.70
C GLU A 10 -20.18 -12.97 -14.47
N SER A 11 -19.66 -13.87 -13.63
CA SER A 11 -20.24 -14.16 -12.31
C SER A 11 -20.11 -12.94 -11.39
N PHE A 12 -21.03 -12.76 -10.44
CA PHE A 12 -20.98 -11.62 -9.52
C PHE A 12 -19.67 -11.58 -8.71
N GLU A 13 -19.20 -12.72 -8.25
CA GLU A 13 -17.95 -12.82 -7.49
C GLU A 13 -16.72 -12.40 -8.30
N SER A 14 -16.65 -12.80 -9.58
CA SER A 14 -15.56 -12.39 -10.47
C SER A 14 -15.53 -10.87 -10.64
N PHE A 15 -16.71 -10.26 -10.81
CA PHE A 15 -16.85 -8.81 -10.89
C PHE A 15 -16.38 -8.14 -9.59
N LEU A 16 -16.80 -8.63 -8.43
CA LEU A 16 -16.43 -8.07 -7.12
C LEU A 16 -14.93 -8.17 -6.87
N ARG A 17 -14.28 -9.29 -7.23
CA ARG A 17 -12.82 -9.45 -7.13
C ARG A 17 -12.09 -8.44 -8.00
N ARG A 18 -12.54 -8.24 -9.25
CA ARG A 18 -11.96 -7.24 -10.17
C ARG A 18 -12.12 -5.83 -9.62
N PHE A 19 -13.31 -5.51 -9.10
CA PHE A 19 -13.60 -4.23 -8.46
C PHE A 19 -12.67 -3.96 -7.27
N ASN A 20 -12.56 -4.90 -6.33
CA ASN A 20 -11.70 -4.77 -5.15
C ASN A 20 -10.23 -4.59 -5.54
N LYS A 21 -9.73 -5.43 -6.46
CA LYS A 21 -8.35 -5.33 -6.94
C LYS A 21 -8.07 -3.96 -7.55
N ALA A 22 -8.99 -3.46 -8.36
CA ALA A 22 -8.80 -2.19 -9.03
C ALA A 22 -8.99 -0.98 -8.09
N LEU A 23 -9.85 -1.07 -7.07
CA LEU A 23 -9.90 -0.10 -5.98
C LEU A 23 -8.56 -0.01 -5.23
N ILE A 24 -7.97 -1.15 -4.86
CA ILE A 24 -6.67 -1.22 -4.19
C ILE A 24 -5.58 -0.60 -5.08
N GLN A 25 -5.53 -0.97 -6.36
CA GLN A 25 -4.58 -0.44 -7.32
C GLN A 25 -4.73 1.08 -7.53
N SER A 26 -5.98 1.58 -7.53
CA SER A 26 -6.24 3.01 -7.70
C SER A 26 -5.73 3.87 -6.54
N ARG A 27 -5.44 3.29 -5.37
CA ARG A 27 -5.02 3.96 -4.13
C ARG A 27 -5.95 5.06 -3.60
N LYS A 28 -7.09 5.33 -4.27
CA LYS A 28 -8.04 6.39 -3.90
C LYS A 28 -8.55 6.26 -2.48
N LEU A 29 -8.81 5.02 -2.06
CA LEU A 29 -9.30 4.74 -0.72
C LEU A 29 -8.24 5.07 0.35
N ASN A 30 -6.96 4.83 0.06
CA ASN A 30 -5.86 5.23 0.93
C ASN A 30 -5.66 6.75 0.92
N GLU A 31 -5.80 7.40 -0.24
CA GLU A 31 -5.71 8.85 -0.37
C GLU A 31 -6.79 9.56 0.45
N VAL A 32 -8.04 9.11 0.33
CA VAL A 32 -9.17 9.64 1.12
C VAL A 32 -8.91 9.45 2.61
N ARG A 33 -8.51 8.25 3.05
CA ARG A 33 -8.14 8.00 4.46
C ARG A 33 -6.95 8.85 4.93
N GLN A 34 -6.02 9.20 4.05
CA GLN A 34 -4.90 10.07 4.42
C GLN A 34 -5.31 11.53 4.55
N ARG A 35 -6.23 11.98 3.68
CA ARG A 35 -6.74 13.36 3.60
C ARG A 35 -7.92 13.65 4.54
N GLN A 36 -8.53 12.62 5.14
CA GLN A 36 -9.68 12.78 6.03
C GLN A 36 -9.41 13.70 7.25
N TRP A 37 -8.14 13.88 7.63
CA TRP A 37 -7.72 14.82 8.66
C TRP A 37 -6.62 15.75 8.16
N GLN A 38 -6.66 17.00 8.62
CA GLN A 38 -5.60 17.96 8.35
C GLN A 38 -4.33 17.59 9.12
N LYS A 39 -3.25 17.28 8.39
CA LYS A 39 -1.93 16.98 8.95
C LYS A 39 -1.02 18.19 8.76
N LYS A 40 -0.34 18.59 9.85
CA LYS A 40 0.72 19.61 9.77
C LYS A 40 1.91 19.07 8.98
N SER A 41 2.63 19.96 8.29
CA SER A 41 3.89 19.61 7.63
C SER A 41 4.94 19.16 8.65
N LYS A 42 5.79 18.21 8.25
CA LYS A 42 6.87 17.72 9.13
C LYS A 42 7.92 18.82 9.28
N ASN A 43 8.37 19.09 10.51
CA ASN A 43 9.50 19.98 10.77
C ASN A 43 10.84 19.33 10.35
N LYS A 44 11.93 20.11 10.24
CA LYS A 44 13.25 19.61 9.80
C LYS A 44 13.76 18.44 10.66
N ASN A 45 13.56 18.50 11.97
CA ASN A 45 13.99 17.45 12.90
C ASN A 45 13.21 16.13 12.69
N GLN A 46 11.89 16.21 12.48
CA GLN A 46 11.04 15.06 12.16
C GLN A 46 11.39 14.46 10.81
N GLN A 47 11.71 15.30 9.81
CA GLN A 47 12.19 14.82 8.51
C GLN A 47 13.52 14.07 8.65
N LYS A 48 14.49 14.62 9.38
CA LYS A 48 15.78 13.97 9.67
C LYS A 48 15.60 12.63 10.39
N LYS A 49 14.79 12.60 11.46
CA LYS A 49 14.48 11.37 12.21
C LYS A 49 13.84 10.32 11.30
N TYR A 50 12.87 10.72 10.48
CA TYR A 50 12.22 9.84 9.53
C TYR A 50 13.19 9.25 8.51
N ALA A 51 14.11 10.06 7.97
CA ALA A 51 15.11 9.62 6.99
C ALA A 51 16.08 8.60 7.61
N LEU A 52 16.56 8.84 8.83
CA LEU A 52 17.45 7.93 9.55
C LEU A 52 16.80 6.56 9.81
N VAL A 53 15.57 6.56 10.33
CA VAL A 53 14.81 5.31 10.55
C VAL A 53 14.57 4.60 9.22
N SER A 54 14.19 5.32 8.16
CA SER A 54 13.95 4.71 6.84
C SER A 54 15.21 4.05 6.28
N LYS A 55 16.38 4.69 6.47
CA LYS A 55 17.68 4.13 6.07
C LYS A 55 17.99 2.83 6.82
N GLN A 56 17.88 2.84 8.15
CA GLN A 56 18.11 1.65 8.99
C GLN A 56 17.19 0.48 8.59
N MET A 57 15.91 0.76 8.33
CA MET A 57 14.96 -0.27 7.90
C MET A 57 15.30 -0.85 6.53
N ARG A 58 15.78 -0.01 5.59
CA ARG A 58 16.23 -0.47 4.26
C ARG A 58 17.45 -1.37 4.39
N GLU A 59 18.46 -0.96 5.15
CA GLU A 59 19.69 -1.75 5.39
C GLU A 59 19.37 -3.09 6.05
N LYS A 60 18.50 -3.10 7.07
CA LYS A 60 18.03 -4.34 7.71
C LYS A 60 17.32 -5.25 6.71
N LYS A 61 16.45 -4.70 5.86
CA LYS A 61 15.72 -5.48 4.84
C LYS A 61 16.67 -6.06 3.79
N GLU A 62 17.67 -5.30 3.35
CA GLU A 62 18.71 -5.77 2.43
C GLU A 62 19.57 -6.87 3.03
N TYR A 63 19.98 -6.73 4.29
CA TYR A 63 20.73 -7.78 5.02
C TYR A 63 19.92 -9.07 5.12
N LEU A 64 18.64 -8.98 5.52
CA LEU A 64 17.74 -10.14 5.58
C LEU A 64 17.53 -10.78 4.21
N ARG A 65 17.47 -9.97 3.13
CA ARG A 65 17.37 -10.47 1.76
C ARG A 65 18.62 -11.25 1.36
N LYS A 66 19.81 -10.73 1.67
CA LYS A 66 21.10 -11.38 1.38
C LYS A 66 21.27 -12.70 2.13
N THR A 67 20.82 -12.75 3.38
CA THR A 67 20.94 -13.93 4.26
C THR A 67 19.82 -14.95 4.07
N GLY A 68 18.87 -14.73 3.16
CA GLY A 68 17.72 -15.60 2.94
C GLY A 68 16.71 -15.63 4.11
N LYS A 69 16.92 -14.81 5.15
CA LYS A 69 16.05 -14.71 6.33
C LYS A 69 14.95 -13.66 6.18
N LEU A 70 14.80 -13.09 5.00
CA LEU A 70 13.70 -12.16 4.72
C LEU A 70 12.41 -12.96 4.82
N LYS A 71 11.65 -12.75 5.90
CA LYS A 71 10.30 -13.27 6.01
C LYS A 71 9.56 -12.82 4.76
N GLU A 72 9.06 -13.78 3.98
CA GLU A 72 8.06 -13.46 2.99
C GLU A 72 6.92 -12.80 3.75
N GLU A 73 6.72 -11.50 3.52
CA GLU A 73 5.51 -10.84 3.99
C GLU A 73 4.39 -11.68 3.39
N THR A 74 3.67 -12.42 4.24
CA THR A 74 2.47 -13.13 3.84
C THR A 74 1.58 -12.06 3.26
N LYS A 75 1.55 -12.00 1.92
CA LYS A 75 0.62 -11.15 1.20
C LYS A 75 -0.74 -11.64 1.69
N ASN A 76 -1.33 -10.93 2.64
CA ASN A 76 -2.74 -11.09 2.96
C ASN A 76 -3.45 -10.85 1.63
N ARG A 77 -3.78 -11.95 0.95
CA ARG A 77 -4.43 -12.00 -0.36
C ARG A 77 -5.89 -11.65 -0.12
N TRP A 78 -6.16 -10.38 0.08
CA TRP A 78 -7.51 -9.83 0.08
C TRP A 78 -7.48 -8.48 -0.64
#